data_AF-A0A7W0LJ05-F1
#
_entry.id   AF-A0A7W0LJ05-F1
#
_cell.length_a   1.000
_cell.length_b   1.000
_cell.length_c   1.000
_cell.angle_alpha   90.00
_cell.angle_beta   90.00
_cell.angle_gamma   90.00
#
_symmetry.space_group_name_H-M   'P 1'
#
loop_
_entity.id
_entity.type
_entity.pdbx_description
1 polymer ?
#
loop_
_entity_poly.entity_id
_entity_poly.type
_entity_poly.pdbx_seq_one_letter_code
_entity_poly.pdbx_strand_id
1 'polypeptide(L)'
;MAYPLENAVSQWEEGERRVGADPAMDPAVNVVLEALRRRLGSTFEVAELAQLYSGDTDWASDLARQGTAGTDAVFVVDAAFGRYAREAADYGGGRVRPRAEG
;
A
#
# COMPACT_ATOMS: atom_id res chain seq x y z
N MET A 1 6.51 -2.40 18.99
CA MET A 1 7.06 -1.19 18.35
C MET A 1 6.18 -0.87 17.16
N ALA A 2 5.53 0.29 17.14
CA ALA A 2 4.88 0.77 15.93
C ALA A 2 6.00 0.96 14.88
N TYR A 3 5.88 0.31 13.72
CA TYR A 3 6.76 0.64 12.60
C TYR A 3 6.58 2.14 12.29
N PRO A 4 7.64 2.91 12.00
CA PRO A 4 7.46 4.32 11.73
C PRO A 4 6.57 4.47 10.50
N LEU A 5 5.32 4.91 10.71
CA LEU A 5 4.35 5.16 9.64
C LEU A 5 4.96 6.07 8.55
N GLU A 6 5.82 7.00 8.97
CA GLU A 6 6.59 7.89 8.11
C GLU A 6 7.47 7.15 7.09
N ASN A 7 8.09 6.03 7.49
CA ASN A 7 8.90 5.20 6.57
C ASN A 7 8.00 4.48 5.57
N ALA A 8 6.87 3.92 6.01
CA ALA A 8 5.91 3.25 5.13
C ALA A 8 5.35 4.23 4.09
N VAL A 9 4.90 5.41 4.52
CA VAL A 9 4.38 6.46 3.62
C VAL A 9 5.43 6.88 2.59
N SER A 10 6.69 7.05 3.00
CA SER A 10 7.77 7.42 2.09
C SER A 10 8.00 6.36 1.00
N GLN A 11 7.93 5.07 1.36
CA GLN A 11 8.07 3.96 0.41
C GLN A 11 6.88 3.89 -0.54
N TRP A 12 5.66 4.06 -0.02
CA TRP A 12 4.44 4.09 -0.84
C TRP A 12 4.44 5.22 -1.87
N GLU A 13 4.90 6.42 -1.49
CA GLU A 13 5.04 7.54 -2.41
C GLU A 13 6.06 7.26 -3.51
N GLU A 14 7.14 6.55 -3.21
CA GLU A 14 8.12 6.13 -4.21
C GLU A 14 7.55 5.10 -5.18
N GLY A 15 6.82 4.10 -4.67
CA GLY A 15 6.09 3.14 -5.50
C GLY A 15 5.13 3.84 -6.47
N GLU A 16 4.32 4.78 -5.97
CA GLU A 16 3.40 5.57 -6.79
C GLU A 16 4.12 6.40 -7.86
N ARG A 17 5.25 7.05 -7.51
CA ARG A 17 6.07 7.78 -8.49
C ARG A 17 6.60 6.85 -9.58
N ARG A 18 7.07 5.66 -9.21
CA ARG A 18 7.67 4.70 -10.14
C ARG A 18 6.64 4.10 -11.09
N VAL A 19 5.46 3.75 -10.58
CA VAL A 19 4.33 3.27 -11.40
C VAL A 19 3.80 4.39 -12.30
N GLY A 20 3.77 5.64 -11.82
CA GLY A 20 3.41 6.80 -12.66
C GLY A 20 4.37 7.02 -13.83
N ALA A 21 5.64 6.61 -13.69
CA ALA A 21 6.63 6.65 -14.77
C ALA A 21 6.55 5.43 -15.72
N ASP A 22 5.96 4.32 -15.29
CA ASP A 22 5.75 3.13 -16.11
C ASP A 22 4.34 2.53 -15.89
N PRO A 23 3.35 2.98 -16.68
CA PRO A 23 1.97 2.50 -16.59
C PRO A 23 1.79 1.00 -16.87
N ALA A 24 2.80 0.30 -17.43
CA ALA A 24 2.72 -1.14 -17.63
C ALA A 24 2.63 -1.92 -16.30
N MET A 25 3.00 -1.28 -15.18
CA MET A 25 2.92 -1.86 -13.83
C MET A 25 1.50 -1.80 -13.23
N ASP A 26 0.61 -0.93 -13.72
CA ASP A 26 -0.72 -0.71 -13.14
C ASP A 26 -1.59 -1.97 -13.01
N PRO A 27 -1.62 -2.90 -13.98
CA PRO A 27 -2.38 -4.14 -13.84
C PRO A 27 -1.93 -4.97 -12.62
N ALA A 28 -0.62 -5.05 -12.37
CA ALA A 28 -0.09 -5.77 -11.22
C ALA A 28 -0.43 -5.05 -9.90
N VAL A 29 -0.40 -3.72 -9.89
CA VAL A 29 -0.84 -2.91 -8.73
C VAL A 29 -2.30 -3.23 -8.38
N ASN A 30 -3.18 -3.29 -9.38
CA ASN A 30 -4.59 -3.59 -9.17
C ASN A 30 -4.80 -4.99 -8.60
N VAL A 31 -4.00 -5.99 -9.01
CA VAL A 31 -4.07 -7.35 -8.44
C VAL A 31 -3.72 -7.35 -6.96
N VAL A 32 -2.66 -6.63 -6.56
CA VAL A 32 -2.26 -6.51 -5.14
C VAL A 32 -3.31 -5.71 -4.36
N LEU A 33 -3.87 -4.65 -4.93
CA LEU A 33 -4.90 -3.82 -4.30
C LEU A 33 -6.18 -4.62 -3.98
N GLU A 34 -6.65 -5.45 -4.91
CA GLU A 34 -7.80 -6.34 -4.67
C GLU A 34 -7.49 -7.38 -3.58
N ALA A 35 -6.26 -7.85 -3.54
CA ALA A 35 -5.79 -8.77 -2.50
C ALA A 35 -5.67 -8.09 -1.12
N LEU A 36 -5.37 -6.79 -1.04
CA LEU A 36 -5.44 -5.98 0.18
C LEU A 36 -6.88 -5.82 0.66
N ARG A 37 -7.80 -5.44 -0.24
CA ARG A 37 -9.24 -5.27 0.06
C ARG A 37 -9.86 -6.52 0.68
N ARG A 38 -9.50 -7.71 0.18
CA ARG A 38 -10.00 -8.98 0.72
C ARG A 38 -9.46 -9.31 2.12
N ARG A 39 -8.30 -8.79 2.50
CA ARG A 39 -7.64 -9.11 3.78
C ARG A 39 -8.02 -8.13 4.89
N LEU A 40 -7.95 -6.83 4.61
CA LEU A 40 -8.21 -5.76 5.58
C LEU A 40 -9.69 -5.34 5.61
N GLY A 41 -10.43 -5.54 4.52
CA GLY A 41 -11.80 -5.03 4.40
C GLY A 41 -11.85 -3.50 4.32
N SER A 42 -13.06 -2.94 4.26
CA SER A 42 -13.30 -1.53 3.92
C SER A 42 -13.06 -0.51 5.04
N THR A 43 -12.90 -0.96 6.29
CA THR A 43 -12.77 -0.08 7.45
C THR A 43 -11.49 -0.44 8.18
N PHE A 44 -10.46 0.38 8.01
CA PHE A 44 -9.16 0.23 8.64
C PHE A 44 -8.50 1.61 8.83
N GLU A 45 -7.55 1.67 9.74
CA GLU A 45 -6.67 2.82 9.97
C GLU A 45 -5.35 2.66 9.21
N VAL A 46 -4.73 3.77 8.84
CA VAL A 46 -3.44 3.72 8.11
C VAL A 46 -2.34 3.05 8.95
N ALA A 47 -2.44 3.11 10.27
CA ALA A 47 -1.52 2.42 11.18
C ALA A 47 -1.64 0.89 11.07
N GLU A 48 -2.85 0.36 10.89
CA GLU A 48 -3.09 -1.07 10.68
C GLU A 48 -2.51 -1.52 9.33
N LEU A 49 -2.68 -0.69 8.30
CA LEU A 49 -2.09 -0.93 6.99
C LEU A 49 -0.54 -0.91 7.03
N ALA A 50 0.05 0.06 7.73
CA ALA A 50 1.50 0.13 7.92
C ALA A 50 2.05 -1.06 8.72
N GLN A 51 1.28 -1.56 9.70
CA GLN A 51 1.65 -2.77 10.43
C GLN A 51 1.63 -4.01 9.54
N LEU A 52 0.61 -4.16 8.69
CA LEU A 52 0.57 -5.22 7.68
C LEU A 52 1.77 -5.12 6.72
N TYR A 53 2.07 -3.90 6.25
CA TYR A 53 3.16 -3.63 5.32
C TYR A 53 4.54 -4.00 5.90
N SER A 54 4.74 -3.80 7.20
CA SER A 54 5.98 -4.17 7.89
C SER A 54 6.12 -5.67 8.21
N GLY A 55 5.02 -6.42 8.06
CA GLY A 55 4.92 -7.83 8.41
C GLY A 55 5.11 -8.73 7.20
N ASP A 56 4.32 -9.80 7.13
CA ASP A 56 4.37 -10.76 6.04
C ASP A 56 3.64 -10.22 4.80
N THR A 57 4.42 -9.67 3.88
CA THR A 57 3.99 -9.21 2.55
C THR A 57 4.51 -10.10 1.43
N ASP A 58 4.93 -11.33 1.72
CA ASP A 58 5.43 -12.26 0.69
C ASP A 58 4.34 -12.58 -0.33
N TRP A 59 3.10 -12.73 0.14
CA TRP A 59 1.93 -12.89 -0.73
C TRP A 59 1.73 -11.73 -1.72
N ALA A 60 2.05 -10.49 -1.32
CA ALA A 60 1.88 -9.30 -2.16
C ALA A 60 2.99 -9.26 -3.21
N SER A 61 4.22 -9.59 -2.79
CA SER A 61 5.37 -9.71 -3.67
C SER A 61 5.17 -10.81 -4.72
N ASP A 62 4.62 -11.97 -4.33
CA ASP A 62 4.34 -13.07 -5.24
C ASP A 62 3.28 -12.72 -6.29
N LEU A 63 2.25 -11.96 -5.90
CA LEU A 63 1.25 -11.45 -6.85
C LEU A 63 1.86 -10.42 -7.80
N ALA A 64 2.67 -9.49 -7.28
CA ALA A 64 3.33 -8.47 -8.09
C ALA A 64 4.29 -9.08 -9.13
N ARG A 65 5.07 -10.11 -8.74
CA ARG A 65 6.00 -10.83 -9.63
C ARG A 65 5.31 -11.59 -10.77
N GLN A 66 4.04 -11.93 -10.63
CA GLN A 66 3.28 -12.58 -11.72
C GLN A 66 3.00 -11.61 -12.87
N GLY A 67 2.96 -10.30 -12.60
CA GLY A 67 2.63 -9.26 -13.57
C GLY A 67 3.79 -8.31 -13.93
N THR A 68 4.95 -8.42 -13.27
CA THR A 68 6.08 -7.50 -13.46
C THR A 68 7.44 -8.20 -13.39
N ALA A 69 8.49 -7.52 -13.86
CA ALA A 69 9.86 -7.99 -13.72
C ALA A 69 10.35 -7.85 -12.25
N GLY A 70 11.29 -8.70 -11.85
CA GLY A 70 11.64 -8.94 -10.44
C GLY A 70 11.75 -7.69 -9.54
N THR A 71 12.54 -6.68 -9.90
CA THR A 71 12.73 -5.46 -9.08
C THR A 71 11.52 -4.53 -9.10
N ASP A 72 10.69 -4.61 -10.14
CA ASP A 72 9.49 -3.78 -10.27
C ASP A 72 8.38 -4.23 -9.31
N ALA A 73 8.42 -5.49 -8.89
CA ALA A 73 7.46 -6.06 -7.95
C ALA A 73 7.43 -5.29 -6.61
N VAL A 74 8.57 -4.77 -6.15
CA VAL A 74 8.62 -3.95 -4.91
C VAL A 74 7.82 -2.66 -5.09
N PHE A 75 8.04 -1.95 -6.19
CA PHE A 75 7.32 -0.70 -6.47
C PHE A 75 5.82 -0.92 -6.68
N VAL A 76 5.44 -2.08 -7.23
CA VAL A 76 4.03 -2.48 -7.36
C VAL A 76 3.38 -2.67 -5.99
N VAL A 77 4.06 -3.36 -5.07
CA VAL A 77 3.57 -3.55 -3.70
C VAL A 77 3.45 -2.20 -3.01
N ASP A 78 4.49 -1.38 -3.07
CA ASP A 78 4.52 -0.05 -2.44
C ASP A 78 3.39 0.85 -2.95
N ALA A 79 3.18 0.88 -4.27
CA ALA A 79 2.09 1.64 -4.90
C ALA A 79 0.71 1.12 -4.47
N ALA A 80 0.51 -0.20 -4.42
CA ALA A 80 -0.76 -0.78 -4.01
C ALA A 80 -1.13 -0.40 -2.56
N PHE A 81 -0.16 -0.48 -1.64
CA PHE A 81 -0.36 -0.03 -0.27
C PHE A 81 -0.60 1.49 -0.21
N GLY A 82 0.12 2.30 -0.99
CA GLY A 82 -0.11 3.74 -1.07
C GLY A 82 -1.49 4.13 -1.57
N ARG A 83 -2.00 3.43 -2.59
CA ARG A 83 -3.36 3.61 -3.10
C ARG A 83 -4.40 3.20 -2.07
N TYR A 84 -4.18 2.06 -1.40
CA TYR A 84 -5.10 1.59 -0.38
C TYR A 84 -5.12 2.49 0.86
N ALA A 85 -3.98 3.07 1.25
CA ALA A 85 -3.91 4.04 2.34
C ALA A 85 -4.89 5.21 2.14
N ARG A 86 -5.11 5.66 0.89
CA ARG A 86 -6.10 6.71 0.54
C ARG A 86 -7.54 6.35 0.88
N GLU A 87 -7.85 5.07 1.08
CA GLU A 87 -9.16 4.56 1.47
C GLU A 87 -9.30 4.41 3.00
N ALA A 88 -8.22 4.56 3.77
CA ALA A 88 -8.28 4.43 5.23
C ALA A 88 -9.13 5.53 5.87
N ALA A 89 -9.88 5.16 6.92
CA ALA A 89 -10.88 6.03 7.55
C ALA A 89 -10.27 7.30 8.17
N ASP A 90 -9.00 7.23 8.58
CA ASP A 90 -8.23 8.31 9.17
C ASP A 90 -7.29 8.99 8.16
N TYR A 91 -7.23 8.56 6.89
CA TYR A 91 -6.23 9.06 5.94
C TYR A 91 -6.85 9.99 4.89
N GLY A 92 -6.95 11.27 5.25
CA GLY A 92 -7.49 12.31 4.38
C GLY A 92 -6.45 12.91 3.44
N GLY A 93 -5.90 12.11 2.51
CA GLY A 93 -5.05 12.62 1.42
C GLY A 93 -3.63 13.00 1.81
N GLY A 94 -2.96 12.18 2.64
CA GLY A 94 -1.55 12.38 3.03
C GLY A 94 -1.33 12.79 4.49
N ARG A 95 -2.39 12.85 5.31
CA ARG A 95 -2.31 13.12 6.75
C ARG A 95 -3.30 12.25 7.52
N VAL A 96 -2.82 11.67 8.62
CA VAL A 96 -3.65 11.02 9.63
C VAL A 96 -4.53 12.08 10.27
N ARG A 97 -5.84 11.90 10.21
CA ARG A 97 -6.82 12.71 10.95
C ARG A 97 -7.02 12.04 12.31
N PRO A 98 -6.86 12.77 13.43
CA PRO A 98 -7.27 12.25 14.71
C PRO A 98 -8.77 11.95 14.66
N ARG A 99 -9.17 10.75 15.09
CA ARG A 99 -10.57 10.38 15.26
C ARG A 99 -11.22 11.43 16.15
N ALA A 100 -12.27 12.10 15.67
CA ALA A 100 -13.09 12.94 16.51
C ALA A 100 -13.77 12.01 17.53
N GLU A 101 -13.26 11.99 18.76
CA GLU A 101 -13.94 11.38 19.89
C GLU A 101 -15.24 12.18 20.12
N GLY A 102 -16.37 11.53 19.89
CA GLY A 102 -17.71 12.06 20.14
C GLY A 102 -18.30 11.47 21.41
#